data_AF-A0A914IYZ3-F1
#
_entry.id   AF-A0A914IYZ3-F1
#
_cell.length_a   1.000
_cell.length_b   1.000
_cell.length_c   1.000
_cell.angle_alpha   90.00
_cell.angle_beta   90.00
_cell.angle_gamma   90.00
#
_symmetry.space_group_name_H-M   'P 1'
#
loop_
_entity.id
_entity.type
_entity.pdbx_description
1 polymer ?
#
loop_
_entity_poly.entity_id
_entity_poly.type
_entity_poly.pdbx_seq_one_letter_code
_entity_poly.pdbx_strand_id
1 'polypeptide(L)'
;MLEYQTAVMRHDFESANLLLNRIPRDQRTRVAHFLEKQGFKKQALAVTQDPEHKFDLAINLGELKIAYELALTAQSDEKWNQLGQSANLKNQIELAAECMGRARDYGGLLVLASSTGDSKLMKTLAEDYSGTHDNVTFMSRLLLGDIDGCLNVLIESDRLPEAAFFAHTYCPSKVPSIVSRWRSKASESLTGVGQRN
;
A
#
# COMPACT_ATOMS: atom_id res chain seq x y z
N MET A 1 -8.98 15.52 -37.50
CA MET A 1 -7.94 15.58 -36.44
C MET A 1 -7.20 16.91 -36.45
N LEU A 2 -6.68 17.36 -37.61
CA LEU A 2 -6.03 18.67 -37.77
C LEU A 2 -6.90 19.86 -37.32
N GLU A 3 -8.17 19.94 -37.75
CA GLU A 3 -9.09 21.03 -37.37
C GLU A 3 -9.31 21.12 -35.85
N TYR A 4 -9.42 19.97 -35.18
CA TYR A 4 -9.54 19.90 -33.72
C TYR A 4 -8.26 20.40 -33.04
N GLN A 5 -7.09 19.97 -33.51
CA GLN A 5 -5.81 20.43 -32.98
C GLN A 5 -5.63 21.94 -33.18
N THR A 6 -6.03 22.49 -34.33
CA THR A 6 -5.96 23.92 -34.59
C THR A 6 -6.93 24.71 -33.70
N ALA A 7 -8.14 24.20 -33.46
CA ALA A 7 -9.10 24.84 -32.56
C ALA A 7 -8.61 24.86 -31.11
N VAL A 8 -8.03 23.76 -30.63
CA VAL A 8 -7.42 23.67 -29.30
C VAL A 8 -6.23 24.63 -29.15
N MET A 9 -5.37 24.74 -30.16
CA MET A 9 -4.25 25.69 -30.16
C MET A 9 -4.71 27.16 -30.17
N ARG A 10 -5.93 27.42 -30.66
CA ARG A 10 -6.57 28.75 -30.64
C ARG A 10 -7.37 29.01 -29.35
N HIS A 11 -7.36 28.10 -28.39
CA HIS A 11 -8.18 28.14 -27.16
C HIS A 11 -9.70 28.20 -27.40
N ASP A 12 -10.17 27.79 -28.60
CA ASP A 12 -11.58 27.71 -28.92
C ASP A 12 -12.11 26.30 -28.58
N PHE A 13 -12.51 26.14 -27.32
CA PHE A 13 -12.99 24.86 -26.79
C PHE A 13 -14.44 24.54 -27.19
N GLU A 14 -15.25 25.55 -27.52
CA GLU A 14 -16.63 25.32 -27.97
C GLU A 14 -16.63 24.65 -29.35
N SER A 15 -15.86 25.22 -30.29
CA SER A 15 -15.66 24.62 -31.61
C SER A 15 -15.00 23.24 -31.50
N ALA A 16 -14.01 23.08 -30.61
CA ALA A 16 -13.37 21.79 -30.37
C ALA A 16 -14.37 20.73 -29.87
N ASN A 17 -15.25 21.06 -28.93
CA ASN A 17 -16.26 20.14 -28.40
C ASN A 17 -17.30 19.70 -29.46
N LEU A 18 -17.69 20.61 -30.35
CA LEU A 18 -18.56 20.26 -31.49
C LEU A 18 -17.88 19.29 -32.45
N LEU A 19 -16.58 19.50 -32.71
CA LEU A 19 -15.78 18.63 -33.56
C LEU A 19 -15.49 17.27 -32.90
N LEU A 20 -15.44 17.22 -31.56
CA LEU A 20 -15.21 16.01 -30.77
C LEU A 20 -16.25 14.91 -31.03
N ASN A 21 -17.50 15.30 -31.27
CA ASN A 21 -18.59 14.38 -31.63
C ASN A 21 -18.41 13.75 -33.02
N ARG A 22 -17.65 14.38 -33.91
CA ARG A 22 -17.36 13.86 -35.26
C ARG A 22 -16.14 12.94 -35.30
N ILE A 23 -15.34 12.88 -34.23
CA ILE A 23 -14.11 12.10 -34.19
C ILE A 23 -14.41 10.63 -33.84
N PRO A 24 -13.98 9.65 -34.66
CA PRO A 24 -14.11 8.22 -34.37
C PRO A 24 -13.43 7.81 -33.06
N ARG A 25 -13.95 6.78 -32.39
CA ARG A 25 -13.44 6.30 -31.10
C ARG A 25 -11.94 5.94 -31.13
N ASP A 26 -11.47 5.35 -32.24
CA ASP A 26 -10.05 4.96 -32.40
C ASP A 26 -9.07 6.16 -32.34
N GLN A 27 -9.53 7.36 -32.72
CA GLN A 27 -8.68 8.55 -32.71
C GLN A 27 -8.78 9.32 -31.38
N ARG A 28 -9.72 8.99 -30.49
CA ARG A 28 -9.92 9.70 -29.23
C ARG A 28 -8.75 9.56 -28.27
N THR A 29 -8.07 8.42 -28.23
CA THR A 29 -6.86 8.22 -27.41
C THR A 29 -5.72 9.14 -27.87
N ARG A 30 -5.53 9.30 -29.19
CA ARG A 30 -4.53 10.24 -29.74
C ARG A 30 -4.86 11.69 -29.42
N VAL A 31 -6.16 12.05 -29.47
CA VAL A 31 -6.63 13.38 -29.09
C VAL A 31 -6.42 13.63 -27.60
N ALA A 32 -6.65 12.63 -26.74
CA ALA A 32 -6.41 12.74 -25.31
C ALA A 32 -4.93 12.99 -24.98
N HIS A 33 -4.00 12.23 -25.58
CA HIS A 33 -2.56 12.49 -25.40
C HIS A 33 -2.13 13.85 -25.96
N PHE A 34 -2.76 14.31 -27.05
CA PHE A 34 -2.50 15.66 -27.55
C PHE A 34 -2.96 16.72 -26.54
N LEU A 35 -4.17 16.60 -25.98
CA LEU A 35 -4.68 17.51 -24.95
C LEU A 35 -3.81 17.50 -23.69
N GLU A 36 -3.34 16.32 -23.28
CA GLU A 36 -2.42 16.17 -22.15
C GLU A 36 -1.10 16.93 -22.37
N LYS A 37 -0.48 16.77 -23.55
CA LYS A 37 0.75 17.50 -23.93
C LYS A 37 0.56 19.02 -23.94
N GLN A 38 -0.64 19.49 -24.26
CA GLN A 38 -1.00 20.91 -24.21
C GLN A 38 -1.36 21.40 -22.80
N GLY A 39 -1.38 20.52 -21.79
CA GLY A 39 -1.71 20.85 -20.40
C GLY A 39 -3.20 20.78 -20.06
N PHE A 40 -4.07 20.44 -21.02
CA PHE A 40 -5.52 20.33 -20.84
C PHE A 40 -5.94 18.97 -20.28
N LYS A 41 -5.39 18.61 -19.11
CA LYS A 41 -5.58 17.30 -18.48
C LYS A 41 -7.05 16.99 -18.14
N LYS A 42 -7.83 17.99 -17.70
CA LYS A 42 -9.27 17.81 -17.39
C LYS A 42 -10.08 17.41 -18.62
N GLN A 43 -9.84 18.07 -19.75
CA GLN A 43 -10.48 17.71 -21.01
C GLN A 43 -9.96 16.38 -21.53
N ALA A 44 -8.66 16.10 -21.40
CA ALA A 44 -8.08 14.81 -21.76
C ALA A 44 -8.76 13.64 -21.02
N LEU A 45 -9.08 13.80 -19.73
CA LEU A 45 -9.78 12.81 -18.92
C LEU A 45 -11.20 12.51 -19.44
N ALA A 46 -11.91 13.53 -19.94
CA ALA A 46 -13.26 13.37 -20.48
C ALA A 46 -13.26 12.69 -21.86
N VAL A 47 -12.18 12.88 -22.63
CA VAL A 47 -12.06 12.38 -24.02
C VAL A 47 -11.47 10.97 -24.07
N THR A 48 -10.57 10.63 -23.15
CA THR A 48 -9.88 9.34 -23.15
C THR A 48 -10.87 8.18 -22.96
N GLN A 49 -10.63 7.11 -23.73
CA GLN A 49 -11.38 5.85 -23.64
C GLN A 49 -10.51 4.72 -23.08
N ASP A 50 -9.20 4.93 -23.05
CA ASP A 50 -8.24 3.95 -22.54
C ASP A 50 -8.20 4.01 -21.00
N PRO A 51 -8.50 2.90 -20.30
CA PRO A 51 -8.52 2.88 -18.83
C PRO A 51 -7.16 3.15 -18.19
N GLU A 52 -6.04 2.77 -18.82
CA GLU A 52 -4.70 3.03 -18.26
C GLU A 52 -4.38 4.51 -18.30
N HIS A 53 -4.45 5.12 -19.48
CA HIS A 53 -4.26 6.56 -19.61
C HIS A 53 -5.27 7.37 -18.78
N LYS A 54 -6.51 6.90 -18.64
CA LYS A 54 -7.51 7.55 -17.79
C LYS A 54 -7.13 7.52 -16.31
N PHE A 55 -6.53 6.44 -15.84
CA PHE A 55 -6.05 6.32 -14.46
C PHE A 55 -4.92 7.30 -14.18
N ASP A 56 -3.92 7.37 -15.07
CA ASP A 56 -2.79 8.30 -14.93
C ASP A 56 -3.24 9.75 -14.93
N LEU A 57 -4.17 10.12 -15.83
CA LEU A 57 -4.79 11.44 -15.85
C LEU A 57 -5.58 11.73 -14.57
N ALA A 58 -6.33 10.76 -14.07
CA ALA A 58 -7.09 10.91 -12.83
C ALA A 58 -6.18 11.12 -11.62
N ILE A 59 -5.07 10.38 -11.51
CA ILE A 59 -4.06 10.60 -10.46
C ILE A 59 -3.42 11.97 -10.58
N ASN A 60 -3.04 12.39 -11.79
CA ASN A 60 -2.39 13.68 -12.04
C ASN A 60 -3.29 14.89 -11.72
N LEU A 61 -4.60 14.76 -11.95
CA LEU A 61 -5.61 15.73 -11.52
C LEU A 61 -5.99 15.56 -10.04
N GLY A 62 -5.67 14.38 -9.50
CA GLY A 62 -6.08 13.84 -8.21
C GLY A 62 -7.60 13.72 -8.05
N GLU A 63 -8.28 13.35 -9.12
CA GLU A 63 -9.66 12.89 -9.09
C GLU A 63 -9.70 11.46 -8.54
N LEU A 64 -9.49 11.34 -7.22
CA LEU A 64 -9.25 10.05 -6.55
C LEU A 64 -10.43 9.08 -6.65
N LYS A 65 -11.66 9.58 -6.73
CA LYS A 65 -12.86 8.75 -6.90
C LYS A 65 -12.85 7.98 -8.21
N ILE A 66 -12.52 8.66 -9.31
CA ILE A 66 -12.44 8.05 -10.64
C ILE A 66 -11.27 7.06 -10.68
N ALA A 67 -10.13 7.44 -10.08
CA ALA A 67 -8.98 6.55 -10.00
C ALA A 67 -9.26 5.29 -9.17
N TYR A 68 -10.04 5.39 -8.10
CA TYR A 68 -10.47 4.25 -7.28
C TYR A 68 -11.35 3.27 -8.06
N GLU A 69 -12.36 3.76 -8.77
CA GLU A 69 -13.22 2.92 -9.62
C GLU A 69 -12.40 2.17 -10.69
N LEU A 70 -11.44 2.87 -11.31
CA LEU A 70 -10.55 2.27 -12.30
C LEU A 70 -9.60 1.24 -11.68
N ALA A 71 -9.02 1.51 -10.51
CA ALA A 71 -8.20 0.56 -9.77
C ALA A 71 -8.99 -0.70 -9.39
N LEU A 72 -10.27 -0.55 -9.04
CA LEU A 72 -11.17 -1.65 -8.68
C LEU A 72 -11.44 -2.57 -9.87
N THR A 73 -11.55 -2.01 -11.09
CA THR A 73 -11.67 -2.81 -12.32
C THR A 73 -10.36 -3.47 -12.74
N ALA A 74 -9.22 -2.81 -12.50
CA ALA A 74 -7.91 -3.31 -12.94
C ALA A 74 -7.30 -4.35 -11.98
N GLN A 75 -7.69 -4.35 -10.69
CA GLN A 75 -7.20 -5.26 -9.65
C GLN A 75 -5.68 -5.49 -9.67
N SER A 76 -4.91 -4.41 -9.82
CA SER A 76 -3.44 -4.45 -9.86
C SER A 76 -2.86 -3.77 -8.62
N ASP A 77 -1.92 -4.45 -7.97
CA ASP A 77 -1.24 -3.98 -6.75
C ASP A 77 -0.48 -2.67 -6.99
N GLU A 78 0.15 -2.52 -8.16
CA GLU A 78 0.87 -1.29 -8.54
C GLU A 78 -0.06 -0.07 -8.62
N LYS A 79 -1.26 -0.25 -9.19
CA LYS A 79 -2.27 0.83 -9.28
C LYS A 79 -2.79 1.21 -7.91
N TRP A 80 -3.00 0.24 -7.01
CA TRP A 80 -3.39 0.53 -5.63
C TRP A 80 -2.30 1.31 -4.88
N ASN A 81 -1.02 0.97 -5.07
CA ASN A 81 0.09 1.72 -4.51
C ASN A 81 0.16 3.17 -5.01
N GLN A 82 0.03 3.38 -6.33
CA GLN A 82 0.02 4.73 -6.90
C GLN A 82 -1.17 5.56 -6.40
N LEU A 83 -2.35 4.95 -6.32
CA LEU A 83 -3.54 5.60 -5.77
C LEU A 83 -3.36 5.95 -4.29
N GLY A 84 -2.80 5.03 -3.49
CA GLY A 84 -2.52 5.25 -2.07
C GLY A 84 -1.54 6.41 -1.83
N GLN A 85 -0.49 6.51 -2.65
CA GLN A 85 0.45 7.64 -2.60
C GLN A 85 -0.24 8.97 -2.93
N SER A 86 -1.07 9.00 -3.99
CA SER A 86 -1.83 10.19 -4.37
C SER A 86 -2.86 10.59 -3.29
N ALA A 87 -3.53 9.61 -2.68
CA ALA A 87 -4.46 9.82 -1.57
C ALA A 87 -3.76 10.41 -0.34
N ASN A 88 -2.56 9.90 0.01
CA ASN A 88 -1.73 10.45 1.08
C ASN A 88 -1.34 11.92 0.83
N LEU A 89 -0.92 12.26 -0.40
CA LEU A 89 -0.58 13.64 -0.76
C LEU A 89 -1.78 14.59 -0.63
N LYS A 90 -3.00 14.07 -0.81
CA LYS A 90 -4.26 14.82 -0.63
C LYS A 90 -4.84 14.74 0.78
N ASN A 91 -4.09 14.18 1.74
CA ASN A 91 -4.49 14.01 3.13
C ASN A 91 -5.78 13.17 3.30
N GLN A 92 -6.05 12.24 2.38
CA GLN A 92 -7.17 11.30 2.45
C GLN A 92 -6.72 9.99 3.08
N ILE A 93 -6.54 10.03 4.40
CA ILE A 93 -5.94 8.95 5.18
C ILE A 93 -6.75 7.64 5.08
N GLU A 94 -8.07 7.71 5.19
CA GLU A 94 -8.94 6.52 5.14
C GLU A 94 -8.82 5.78 3.81
N LEU A 95 -8.86 6.54 2.70
CA LEU A 95 -8.70 5.99 1.35
C LEU A 95 -7.30 5.40 1.15
N ALA A 96 -6.27 6.08 1.66
CA ALA A 96 -4.90 5.60 1.56
C ALA A 96 -4.70 4.29 2.34
N ALA A 97 -5.25 4.17 3.55
CA ALA A 97 -5.25 2.93 4.33
C ALA A 97 -5.91 1.78 3.54
N GLU A 98 -7.08 2.02 2.96
CA GLU A 98 -7.76 0.99 2.17
C GLU A 98 -6.94 0.58 0.93
N CYS A 99 -6.36 1.55 0.22
CA CYS A 99 -5.52 1.29 -0.95
C CYS A 99 -4.26 0.51 -0.58
N MET A 100 -3.58 0.86 0.50
CA MET A 100 -2.39 0.15 0.98
C MET A 100 -2.71 -1.27 1.45
N GLY A 101 -3.86 -1.48 2.10
CA GLY A 101 -4.35 -2.81 2.46
C GLY A 101 -4.55 -3.70 1.24
N ARG A 102 -5.15 -3.17 0.18
CA ARG A 102 -5.33 -3.88 -1.09
C ARG A 102 -4.01 -4.11 -1.82
N ALA A 103 -3.10 -3.14 -1.78
CA ALA A 103 -1.78 -3.24 -2.39
C ALA A 103 -0.78 -4.12 -1.60
N ARG A 104 -1.18 -4.62 -0.42
CA ARG A 104 -0.33 -5.40 0.50
C ARG A 104 0.92 -4.63 0.97
N ASP A 105 0.84 -3.30 1.04
CA ASP A 105 1.90 -2.46 1.60
C ASP A 105 1.76 -2.33 3.12
N TYR A 106 2.21 -3.36 3.83
CA TYR A 106 2.13 -3.42 5.29
C TYR A 106 3.06 -2.44 5.99
N GLY A 107 4.20 -2.10 5.36
CA GLY A 107 5.12 -1.11 5.88
C GLY A 107 4.49 0.28 5.87
N GLY A 108 3.87 0.65 4.74
CA GLY A 108 3.10 1.89 4.62
C GLY A 108 1.94 1.95 5.62
N LEU A 109 1.20 0.86 5.78
CA LEU A 109 0.11 0.78 6.77
C LEU A 109 0.58 0.96 8.20
N LEU A 110 1.70 0.35 8.59
CA LEU A 110 2.25 0.51 9.94
C LEU A 110 2.62 1.97 10.22
N VAL A 111 3.25 2.64 9.25
CA VAL A 111 3.59 4.07 9.37
C VAL A 111 2.32 4.92 9.46
N LEU A 112 1.31 4.61 8.65
CA LEU A 112 0.04 5.32 8.68
C LEU A 112 -0.70 5.11 10.02
N ALA A 113 -0.79 3.87 10.49
CA ALA A 113 -1.44 3.53 11.76
C ALA A 113 -0.72 4.15 12.96
N SER A 114 0.61 4.08 12.99
CA SER A 114 1.42 4.66 14.08
C SER A 114 1.38 6.19 14.10
N SER A 115 1.38 6.84 12.94
CA SER A 115 1.29 8.31 12.86
C SER A 115 -0.11 8.85 13.18
N THR A 116 -1.16 8.10 12.84
CA THR A 116 -2.56 8.46 13.15
C THR A 116 -2.98 8.04 14.56
N GLY A 117 -2.26 7.11 15.18
CA GLY A 117 -2.63 6.53 16.46
C GLY A 117 -3.85 5.62 16.39
N ASP A 118 -4.18 5.07 15.20
CA ASP A 118 -5.32 4.18 15.05
C ASP A 118 -5.04 2.79 15.64
N SER A 119 -5.44 2.62 16.89
CA SER A 119 -5.33 1.35 17.62
C SER A 119 -6.10 0.19 16.98
N LYS A 120 -7.17 0.44 16.21
CA LYS A 120 -7.96 -0.64 15.59
C LYS A 120 -7.21 -1.20 14.39
N LEU A 121 -6.74 -0.31 13.52
CA LEU A 121 -5.92 -0.68 12.37
C LEU A 121 -4.66 -1.41 12.86
N MET A 122 -4.03 -0.94 13.92
CA MET A 122 -2.84 -1.61 14.47
C MET A 122 -3.11 -3.05 14.93
N LYS A 123 -4.28 -3.30 15.52
CA LYS A 123 -4.70 -4.64 15.95
C LYS A 123 -4.96 -5.56 14.77
N THR A 124 -5.64 -5.07 13.75
CA THR A 124 -5.88 -5.85 12.52
C THR A 124 -4.55 -6.19 11.84
N LEU A 125 -3.61 -5.23 11.75
CA LEU A 125 -2.25 -5.51 11.26
C LEU A 125 -1.52 -6.56 12.13
N ALA A 126 -1.72 -6.55 13.44
CA ALA A 126 -1.08 -7.51 14.36
C ALA A 126 -1.69 -8.92 14.34
N GLU A 127 -2.94 -9.06 13.89
CA GLU A 127 -3.66 -10.34 13.80
C GLU A 127 -3.55 -10.93 12.39
N ASP A 128 -3.80 -10.13 11.35
CA ASP A 128 -3.86 -10.60 9.96
C ASP A 128 -2.50 -11.08 9.42
N TYR A 129 -1.39 -10.62 10.00
CA TYR A 129 -0.04 -10.86 9.47
C TYR A 129 0.88 -11.69 10.38
N SER A 130 0.36 -12.32 11.43
CA SER A 130 1.14 -13.26 12.23
C SER A 130 1.68 -14.40 11.35
N GLY A 131 3.00 -14.51 11.22
CA GLY A 131 3.68 -15.57 10.47
C GLY A 131 4.16 -15.23 9.05
N THR A 132 3.70 -14.14 8.42
CA THR A 132 4.24 -13.70 7.12
C THR A 132 5.25 -12.56 7.27
N HIS A 133 4.93 -11.60 8.15
CA HIS A 133 5.76 -10.41 8.39
C HIS A 133 5.94 -10.16 9.88
N ASP A 134 6.70 -11.04 10.53
CA ASP A 134 6.91 -11.01 11.97
C ASP A 134 7.41 -9.67 12.50
N ASN A 135 8.22 -8.93 11.72
CA ASN A 135 8.70 -7.60 12.09
C ASN A 135 7.55 -6.57 12.18
N VAL A 136 6.61 -6.59 11.22
CA VAL A 136 5.47 -5.66 11.21
C VAL A 136 4.53 -6.03 12.34
N THR A 137 4.23 -7.32 12.50
CA THR A 137 3.40 -7.84 13.59
C THR A 137 3.99 -7.49 14.96
N PHE A 138 5.30 -7.67 15.16
CA PHE A 138 5.99 -7.33 16.39
C PHE A 138 5.90 -5.83 16.68
N MET A 139 6.18 -4.96 15.70
CA MET A 139 6.11 -3.52 15.88
C MET A 139 4.69 -3.03 16.18
N SER A 140 3.68 -3.56 15.48
CA SER A 140 2.27 -3.27 15.74
C SER A 140 1.87 -3.61 17.17
N ARG A 141 2.22 -4.81 17.65
CA ARG A 141 1.94 -5.26 19.03
C ARG A 141 2.72 -4.46 20.07
N LEU A 142 3.98 -4.14 19.80
CA LEU A 142 4.83 -3.36 20.70
C LEU A 142 4.25 -1.97 20.92
N LEU A 143 3.83 -1.31 19.85
CA LEU A 143 3.23 0.02 19.91
C LEU A 143 1.83 0.01 20.54
N LEU A 144 1.10 -1.10 20.48
CA LEU A 144 -0.13 -1.33 21.25
C LEU A 144 0.11 -1.62 22.74
N GLY A 145 1.35 -1.91 23.13
CA GLY A 145 1.71 -2.32 24.49
C GLY A 145 1.42 -3.79 24.81
N ASP A 146 1.15 -4.64 23.81
CA ASP A 146 0.90 -6.06 24.00
C ASP A 146 2.22 -6.85 24.08
N ILE A 147 2.83 -6.83 25.27
CA ILE A 147 4.11 -7.50 25.57
C ILE A 147 3.99 -9.02 25.39
N ASP A 148 2.84 -9.59 25.74
CA ASP A 148 2.60 -11.02 25.67
C ASP A 148 2.49 -11.50 24.22
N GLY A 149 1.77 -10.73 23.40
CA GLY A 149 1.71 -10.94 21.96
C GLY A 149 3.07 -10.79 21.28
N CYS A 150 3.91 -9.84 21.68
CA CYS A 150 5.28 -9.69 21.18
C CYS A 150 6.17 -10.91 21.50
N LEU A 151 6.08 -11.43 22.72
CA LEU A 151 6.82 -12.62 23.13
C LEU A 151 6.40 -13.85 22.32
N ASN A 152 5.10 -14.02 22.08
CA ASN A 152 4.59 -15.13 21.28
C ASN A 152 5.14 -15.09 19.85
N VAL A 153 5.17 -13.91 19.21
CA VAL A 153 5.78 -13.76 17.86
C VAL A 153 7.24 -14.19 17.87
N LEU A 154 8.04 -13.73 18.84
CA LEU A 154 9.46 -14.11 18.90
C LEU A 154 9.68 -15.61 19.17
N ILE A 155 8.78 -16.24 19.93
CA ILE A 155 8.81 -17.68 20.18
C ILE A 155 8.41 -18.47 18.92
N GLU A 156 7.40 -18.01 18.18
CA GLU A 156 6.95 -18.61 16.92
C GLU A 156 8.01 -18.50 15.81
N SER A 157 8.69 -17.36 15.69
CA SER A 157 9.80 -17.16 14.76
C SER A 157 11.11 -17.83 15.19
N ASP A 158 11.10 -18.60 16.29
CA ASP A 158 12.26 -19.31 16.84
C ASP A 158 13.43 -18.42 17.32
N ARG A 159 13.15 -17.15 17.62
CA ARG A 159 14.14 -16.16 18.07
C ARG A 159 14.18 -16.12 19.60
N LEU A 160 14.44 -17.27 20.21
CA LEU A 160 14.43 -17.45 21.67
C LEU A 160 15.41 -16.54 22.45
N PRO A 161 16.64 -16.28 21.99
CA PRO A 161 17.55 -15.35 22.69
C PRO A 161 16.97 -13.93 22.77
N GLU A 162 16.38 -13.46 21.68
CA GLU A 162 15.76 -12.13 21.62
C GLU A 162 14.50 -12.07 22.49
N ALA A 163 13.70 -13.13 22.49
CA ALA A 163 12.56 -13.26 23.39
C ALA A 163 13.00 -13.19 24.87
N ALA A 164 14.13 -13.80 25.23
CA ALA A 164 14.67 -13.73 26.59
C ALA A 164 15.13 -12.31 26.96
N PHE A 165 15.82 -11.60 26.07
CA PHE A 165 16.20 -10.20 26.28
C PHE A 165 14.99 -9.27 26.39
N PHE A 166 13.99 -9.46 25.52
CA PHE A 166 12.75 -8.70 25.54
C PHE A 166 11.97 -8.95 26.84
N ALA A 167 11.80 -10.22 27.23
CA ALA A 167 11.18 -10.58 28.50
C ALA A 167 11.93 -9.99 29.69
N HIS A 168 13.25 -10.00 29.70
CA HIS A 168 14.02 -9.43 30.80
C HIS A 168 13.72 -7.93 31.00
N THR A 169 13.50 -7.20 29.91
CA THR A 169 13.26 -5.76 29.94
C THR A 169 11.82 -5.41 30.29
N TYR A 170 10.84 -6.13 29.70
CA TYR A 170 9.43 -5.76 29.79
C TYR A 170 8.58 -6.70 30.67
N CYS A 171 9.01 -7.95 30.90
CA CYS A 171 8.26 -8.96 31.67
C CYS A 171 9.19 -9.99 32.34
N PRO A 172 9.95 -9.60 33.39
CA PRO A 172 11.00 -10.43 33.97
C PRO A 172 10.49 -11.75 34.57
N SER A 173 9.20 -11.85 34.92
CA SER A 173 8.57 -13.08 35.41
C SER A 173 8.56 -14.22 34.38
N LYS A 174 8.53 -13.90 33.08
CA LYS A 174 8.47 -14.92 32.00
C LYS A 174 9.84 -15.41 31.54
N VAL A 175 10.92 -14.72 31.93
CA VAL A 175 12.31 -15.05 31.56
C VAL A 175 12.68 -16.50 31.86
N PRO A 176 12.43 -17.07 33.06
CA PRO A 176 12.85 -18.44 33.37
C PRO A 176 12.25 -19.48 32.42
N SER A 177 11.00 -19.26 31.99
CA SER A 177 10.29 -20.16 31.08
C SER A 177 10.84 -20.12 29.65
N ILE A 178 11.30 -18.96 29.19
CA ILE A 178 11.87 -18.77 27.85
C ILE A 178 13.30 -19.30 27.83
N VAL A 179 14.08 -19.03 28.89
CA VAL A 179 15.46 -19.52 29.00
C VAL A 179 15.50 -21.04 29.11
N SER A 180 14.54 -21.68 29.79
CA SER A 180 14.47 -23.15 29.82
C SER A 180 14.20 -23.73 28.43
N ARG A 181 13.24 -23.17 27.68
CA ARG A 181 12.98 -23.53 26.28
C ARG A 181 14.21 -23.32 25.39
N TRP A 182 14.91 -22.19 25.56
CA TRP A 182 16.14 -21.92 24.81
C TRP A 182 17.24 -22.94 25.13
N ARG A 183 17.44 -23.29 26.40
CA ARG A 183 18.41 -24.33 26.81
C ARG A 183 18.09 -25.68 26.21
N SER A 184 16.83 -26.12 26.25
CA SER A 184 16.41 -27.38 25.63
C SER A 184 16.73 -27.40 24.13
N LYS A 185 16.39 -26.33 23.42
CA LYS A 185 16.66 -26.23 21.98
C LYS A 185 18.15 -26.16 21.64
N ALA A 186 18.94 -25.44 22.44
CA ALA A 186 20.39 -25.40 22.30
C ALA A 186 21.02 -26.78 22.53
N SER A 187 20.53 -27.55 23.51
CA SER A 187 21.01 -28.91 23.76
C SER A 187 20.68 -29.89 22.62
N GLU A 188 19.49 -29.79 22.01
CA GLU A 188 19.12 -30.59 20.83
C GLU A 188 20.03 -30.26 19.63
N SER A 189 20.27 -28.98 19.37
CA SER A 189 21.21 -28.51 18.35
C SER A 189 22.61 -29.09 18.53
N LEU A 190 23.13 -29.11 19.76
CA LEU A 190 24.46 -29.64 20.09
C LEU A 190 24.55 -31.16 19.86
N THR A 191 23.47 -31.91 20.14
CA THR A 191 23.45 -33.37 19.90
C THR A 191 23.45 -33.75 18.41
N GLY A 192 22.86 -32.93 17.54
CA GLY A 192 22.85 -33.17 16.09
C GLY A 192 24.19 -32.95 15.38
N VAL A 193 25.10 -32.15 15.97
CA VAL A 193 26.46 -31.94 15.44
C VAL A 193 27.37 -33.14 15.73
N GLY A 194 27.12 -33.88 16.81
CA GLY A 194 27.88 -35.07 17.18
C GLY A 194 27.65 -36.31 16.30
N GLN A 195 26.62 -36.31 15.44
CA GLN A 195 26.31 -37.42 14.51
C GLN A 195 26.81 -37.18 13.08
N ARG A 196 27.39 -36.01 12.78
CA ARG A 196 27.86 -35.63 11.44
C ARG A 196 29.38 -35.78 11.23
N ASN A 197 30.09 -36.38 12.19
CA ASN A 197 31.52 -36.70 12.09
C ASN A 197 31.73 -38.21 12.08
#